data_AF-A0A3C0GCG7-F1
#
_entry.id   AF-A0A3C0GCG7-F1
#
_cell.length_a   1.000
_cell.length_b   1.000
_cell.length_c   1.000
_cell.angle_alpha   90.00
_cell.angle_beta   90.00
_cell.angle_gamma   90.00
#
_symmetry.space_group_name_H-M   'P 1'
#
loop_
_entity.id
_entity.type
_entity.pdbx_description
1 polymer ?
#
loop_
_entity_poly.entity_id
_entity_poly.type
_entity_poly.pdbx_seq_one_letter_code
_entity_poly.pdbx_strand_id
1 'polypeptide(L)'
;FGIDLLAGDAKTALTGTNSLVLTKTAAEKHFGSTDVIGQNLLLDNTDTYTVTGVIEDMPKNSYFNDYSVFLAMAGNVASREDNWGGNNYFTFIKLIPGAKAEDFQEPLQGMLERYML
;
A
#
# COMPACT_ATOMS: atom_id res chain seq x y z
N PHE A 1 2.64 -2.93 9.73
CA PHE A 1 2.15 -1.59 10.09
C PHE A 1 1.07 -1.59 11.17
N GLY A 2 0.43 -2.72 11.52
CA GLY A 2 -0.50 -2.78 12.65
C GLY A 2 -1.75 -1.92 12.43
N ILE A 3 -2.23 -1.85 11.19
CA ILE A 3 -3.40 -1.08 10.80
C ILE A 3 -4.59 -2.03 10.82
N ASP A 4 -5.58 -1.71 11.63
CA ASP A 4 -6.85 -2.44 11.68
C ASP A 4 -7.84 -1.85 10.67
N LEU A 5 -8.68 -2.72 10.11
CA LEU A 5 -9.77 -2.30 9.22
C LEU A 5 -11.01 -1.95 10.04
N LEU A 6 -11.63 -0.82 9.71
CA LEU A 6 -12.98 -0.47 10.14
C LEU A 6 -14.05 -1.28 9.40
N ALA A 7 -13.78 -1.62 8.14
CA ALA A 7 -14.62 -2.46 7.30
C ALA A 7 -13.77 -3.25 6.29
N GLY A 8 -14.23 -4.44 5.91
CA GLY A 8 -13.55 -5.35 4.97
C GLY A 8 -12.84 -6.51 5.65
N ASP A 9 -12.04 -7.26 4.88
CA ASP A 9 -11.25 -8.39 5.37
C ASP A 9 -9.76 -8.16 5.04
N ALA A 10 -8.91 -8.17 6.08
CA ALA A 10 -7.48 -7.93 5.95
C ALA A 10 -6.75 -8.99 5.10
N LYS A 11 -7.36 -10.17 4.90
CA LYS A 11 -6.83 -11.23 4.04
C LYS A 11 -7.08 -10.98 2.56
N THR A 12 -8.10 -10.19 2.22
CA THR A 12 -8.53 -9.95 0.83
C THR A 12 -8.40 -8.50 0.40
N ALA A 13 -8.19 -7.57 1.34
CA ALA A 13 -7.92 -6.18 1.03
C ALA A 13 -6.65 -6.06 0.16
N LEU A 14 -6.72 -5.26 -0.91
CA LEU A 14 -5.63 -4.98 -1.84
C LEU A 14 -5.06 -6.19 -2.61
N THR A 15 -5.75 -7.34 -2.65
CA THR A 15 -5.28 -8.51 -3.42
C THR A 15 -5.70 -8.49 -4.89
N GLY A 16 -6.80 -7.80 -5.24
CA GLY A 16 -7.31 -7.69 -6.61
C GLY A 16 -6.68 -6.53 -7.39
N THR A 17 -6.54 -6.63 -8.71
CA THR A 17 -5.90 -5.59 -9.55
C THR A 17 -6.58 -4.24 -9.47
N ASN A 18 -7.92 -4.20 -9.42
CA ASN A 18 -8.72 -2.99 -9.34
C ASN A 18 -9.34 -2.85 -7.95
N SER A 19 -8.53 -3.07 -6.91
CA SER A 19 -8.97 -2.92 -5.53
C SER A 19 -8.27 -1.75 -4.85
N LEU A 20 -9.00 -1.10 -3.94
CA LEU A 20 -8.48 -0.04 -3.11
C LEU A 20 -8.94 -0.14 -1.66
N VAL A 21 -8.23 0.58 -0.79
CA VAL A 21 -8.58 0.84 0.60
C VAL A 21 -8.68 2.35 0.80
N LEU A 22 -9.71 2.79 1.50
CA LEU A 22 -9.93 4.21 1.82
C LEU A 22 -9.65 4.46 3.30
N THR A 23 -9.20 5.67 3.64
CA THR A 23 -9.33 6.13 5.01
C THR A 23 -10.79 6.47 5.33
N LYS A 24 -11.13 6.53 6.62
CA LYS A 24 -12.48 6.86 7.11
C LYS A 24 -12.99 8.17 6.50
N THR A 25 -12.19 9.24 6.60
CA THR A 25 -12.58 10.55 6.05
C THR A 25 -12.80 10.48 4.53
N ALA A 26 -12.01 9.68 3.81
CA ALA A 26 -12.19 9.50 2.37
C ALA A 26 -13.48 8.73 2.03
N ALA A 27 -13.77 7.64 2.74
CA ALA A 27 -15.00 6.88 2.57
C ALA A 27 -16.25 7.74 2.84
N GLU A 28 -16.27 8.48 3.95
CA GLU A 28 -17.35 9.39 4.30
C GLU A 28 -17.51 10.53 3.27
N LYS A 29 -16.41 11.10 2.77
CA LYS A 29 -16.45 12.16 1.76
C LYS A 29 -17.07 11.69 0.44
N HIS A 30 -16.75 10.47 0.00
CA HIS A 30 -17.15 9.98 -1.32
C HIS A 30 -18.48 9.22 -1.31
N PHE A 31 -18.84 8.58 -0.19
CA PHE A 31 -20.01 7.70 -0.11
C PHE A 31 -20.96 8.05 1.05
N GLY A 32 -20.58 8.97 1.95
CA GLY A 32 -21.36 9.32 3.14
C GLY A 32 -21.38 8.24 4.23
N SER A 33 -20.56 7.19 4.11
CA SER A 33 -20.52 6.05 5.03
C SER A 33 -19.15 5.38 5.03
N THR A 34 -18.83 4.63 6.08
CA THR A 34 -17.69 3.69 6.12
C THR A 34 -18.07 2.26 5.74
N ASP A 35 -19.37 1.93 5.69
CA ASP A 35 -19.87 0.64 5.21
C ASP A 35 -20.02 0.68 3.68
N VAL A 36 -18.87 0.65 3.00
CA VAL A 36 -18.77 0.88 1.55
C VAL A 36 -18.04 -0.25 0.83
N ILE A 37 -17.84 -1.38 1.49
CA ILE A 37 -17.17 -2.54 0.89
C ILE A 37 -17.96 -3.04 -0.33
N GLY A 38 -17.26 -3.28 -1.43
CA GLY A 38 -17.84 -3.68 -2.71
C GLY A 38 -18.37 -2.52 -3.55
N GLN A 39 -18.41 -1.29 -3.03
CA GLN A 39 -18.73 -0.11 -3.83
C GLN A 39 -17.59 0.23 -4.78
N ASN A 40 -17.93 0.91 -5.87
CA ASN A 40 -16.97 1.33 -6.88
C ASN A 40 -16.64 2.81 -6.76
N LEU A 41 -15.38 3.16 -6.94
CA LEU A 41 -14.87 4.53 -7.03
C LEU A 41 -14.16 4.70 -8.37
N LEU A 42 -14.54 5.73 -9.12
CA LEU A 42 -13.89 6.12 -10.36
C LEU A 42 -12.72 7.06 -10.02
N LEU A 43 -11.51 6.69 -10.41
CA LEU A 43 -10.31 7.50 -10.28
C LEU A 43 -9.92 8.07 -11.65
N ASP A 44 -9.48 9.33 -11.66
CA ASP A 44 -9.05 10.08 -12.85
C ASP A 44 -10.04 10.08 -14.03
N ASN A 45 -11.32 9.82 -13.76
CA ASN A 45 -12.39 9.62 -14.74
C ASN A 45 -12.15 8.47 -15.73
N THR A 46 -11.21 7.57 -15.46
CA THR A 46 -10.81 6.49 -16.37
C THR A 46 -11.00 5.12 -15.72
N ASP A 47 -10.50 4.95 -14.51
CA ASP A 47 -10.29 3.64 -13.92
C ASP A 47 -11.22 3.43 -12.73
N THR A 48 -11.99 2.34 -12.79
CA THR A 48 -12.90 1.98 -11.70
C THR A 48 -12.22 0.99 -10.76
N TYR A 49 -12.27 1.29 -9.47
CA TYR A 49 -11.74 0.46 -8.40
C TYR A 49 -12.84 0.08 -7.42
N THR A 50 -12.79 -1.14 -6.92
CA THR A 50 -13.70 -1.62 -5.87
C THR A 50 -13.08 -1.40 -4.50
N VAL A 51 -13.87 -0.85 -3.57
CA VAL A 51 -13.46 -0.68 -2.18
C VAL A 51 -13.43 -2.04 -1.50
N THR A 52 -12.25 -2.45 -1.03
CA THR A 52 -12.02 -3.75 -0.36
C THR A 52 -11.66 -3.60 1.12
N GLY A 53 -11.49 -2.36 1.58
CA GLY A 53 -11.28 -2.06 2.98
C GLY A 53 -11.46 -0.59 3.28
N VAL A 54 -11.78 -0.29 4.54
CA VAL A 54 -11.75 1.05 5.11
C VAL A 54 -10.91 1.01 6.38
N ILE A 55 -10.01 1.97 6.56
CA ILE A 55 -9.14 2.10 7.73
C ILE A 55 -9.40 3.43 8.43
N GLU A 56 -8.99 3.56 9.69
CA GLU A 56 -8.92 4.88 10.33
C GLU A 56 -7.95 5.82 9.61
N ASP A 57 -8.16 7.13 9.77
CA ASP A 57 -7.21 8.12 9.27
C ASP A 57 -5.84 7.95 9.95
N MET A 58 -4.77 8.10 9.17
CA MET A 58 -3.42 7.90 9.67
C MET A 58 -3.03 8.97 10.71
N PRO A 59 -2.26 8.62 11.76
CA PRO A 59 -1.76 9.60 12.72
C PRO A 59 -0.99 10.73 12.03
N LYS A 60 -1.06 11.95 12.58
CA LYS A 60 -0.38 13.14 12.02
C LYS A 60 1.14 12.99 11.88
N ASN A 61 1.76 12.13 12.70
CA ASN A 61 3.19 11.82 12.67
C ASN A 61 3.52 10.53 11.90
N SER A 62 2.60 10.05 11.06
CA SER A 62 2.81 8.90 10.18
C SER A 62 3.43 9.35 8.86
N TYR A 63 4.25 8.48 8.26
CA TYR A 63 4.67 8.65 6.87
C TYR A 63 3.48 8.66 5.90
N PHE A 64 2.38 8.00 6.26
CA PHE A 64 1.18 7.87 5.45
C PHE A 64 0.10 8.92 5.80
N ASN A 65 0.41 9.96 6.58
CA ASN A 65 -0.56 10.93 7.11
C ASN A 65 -1.40 11.64 6.03
N ASP A 66 -0.81 11.93 4.87
CA ASP A 66 -1.47 12.68 3.80
C ASP A 66 -2.10 11.78 2.72
N TYR A 67 -2.12 10.45 2.95
CA TYR A 67 -2.69 9.49 2.02
C TYR A 67 -4.13 9.13 2.43
N SER A 68 -5.06 9.29 1.48
CA SER A 68 -6.49 9.01 1.65
C SER A 68 -6.96 7.74 0.94
N VAL A 69 -6.17 7.27 -0.04
CA VAL A 69 -6.47 6.12 -0.90
C VAL A 69 -5.21 5.27 -1.05
N PHE A 70 -5.36 3.95 -0.89
CA PHE A 70 -4.31 2.97 -1.13
C PHE A 70 -4.76 2.02 -2.22
N LEU A 71 -3.97 1.90 -3.29
CA LEU A 71 -4.27 1.04 -4.44
C LEU A 71 -3.49 -0.26 -4.37
N ALA A 72 -4.09 -1.34 -4.87
CA ALA A 72 -3.41 -2.62 -4.96
C ALA A 72 -2.25 -2.57 -5.98
N MET A 73 -1.06 -2.95 -5.53
CA MET A 73 0.11 -3.07 -6.40
C MET A 73 -0.12 -4.07 -7.53
N ALA A 74 -0.97 -5.08 -7.33
CA ALA A 74 -1.30 -6.08 -8.35
C ALA A 74 -1.82 -5.47 -9.66
N GLY A 75 -2.48 -4.31 -9.62
CA GLY A 75 -2.96 -3.57 -10.79
C GLY A 75 -1.93 -2.63 -11.42
N ASN A 76 -0.83 -2.33 -10.74
CA ASN A 76 0.24 -1.49 -11.27
C ASN A 76 1.18 -2.35 -12.13
N VAL A 77 1.11 -2.22 -13.46
CA VAL A 77 1.96 -2.98 -14.39
C VAL A 77 3.45 -2.75 -14.13
N ALA A 78 3.84 -1.51 -13.80
CA ALA A 78 5.24 -1.17 -13.50
C ALA A 78 5.77 -1.88 -12.25
N SER A 79 4.90 -2.35 -11.35
CA SER A 79 5.31 -3.12 -10.17
C SER A 79 5.84 -4.52 -10.50
N ARG A 80 5.61 -4.98 -11.74
CA ARG A 80 6.05 -6.30 -12.25
C ARG A 80 7.28 -6.21 -13.14
N GLU A 81 7.80 -5.00 -13.36
CA GLU A 81 9.02 -4.82 -14.11
C GLU A 81 10.22 -5.31 -13.29
N ASP A 82 11.07 -6.11 -13.92
CA ASP A 82 12.33 -6.58 -13.33
C ASP A 82 13.41 -5.51 -13.47
N ASN A 83 13.15 -4.34 -12.89
CA ASN A 83 14.03 -3.18 -12.92
C ASN A 83 14.57 -2.88 -11.52
N TRP A 84 15.66 -3.55 -11.16
CA TRP A 84 16.32 -3.40 -9.86
C TRP A 84 16.91 -2.01 -9.62
N GLY A 85 17.17 -1.24 -10.67
CA GLY A 85 17.59 0.16 -10.56
C GLY A 85 16.45 1.16 -10.35
N GLY A 86 15.20 0.71 -10.35
CA GLY A 86 14.03 1.56 -10.15
C GLY A 86 13.96 2.12 -8.73
N ASN A 87 13.65 3.41 -8.60
CA ASN A 87 13.52 4.13 -7.34
C ASN A 87 12.08 4.62 -7.08
N ASN A 88 11.11 3.93 -7.66
CA ASN A 88 9.71 4.37 -7.77
C ASN A 88 8.85 3.98 -6.55
N TYR A 89 9.41 3.17 -5.63
CA TYR A 89 8.67 2.59 -4.50
C TYR A 89 9.45 2.74 -3.19
N PHE A 90 8.76 3.23 -2.16
CA PHE A 90 9.30 3.22 -0.80
C PHE A 90 9.28 1.79 -0.25
N THR A 91 10.46 1.30 0.13
CA THR A 91 10.62 -0.04 0.70
C THR A 91 10.86 0.05 2.19
N PHE A 92 10.02 -0.64 2.96
CA PHE A 92 10.11 -0.69 4.42
C PHE A 92 10.49 -2.09 4.86
N ILE A 93 11.49 -2.21 5.74
CA ILE A 93 11.99 -3.49 6.22
C ILE A 93 11.80 -3.54 7.74
N LYS A 94 11.13 -4.59 8.23
CA LYS A 94 11.02 -4.86 9.66
C LYS A 94 12.10 -5.84 10.07
N LEU A 95 13.02 -5.38 10.92
CA LEU A 95 14.06 -6.23 11.47
C LEU A 95 13.50 -7.22 12.50
N ILE A 96 14.08 -8.42 12.53
CA ILE A 96 13.84 -9.39 13.58
C ILE A 96 14.49 -8.92 14.90
N PRO A 97 14.03 -9.41 16.07
CA PRO A 97 14.66 -9.08 17.33
C PRO A 97 16.16 -9.43 17.33
N GLY A 98 16.99 -8.48 17.78
CA GLY A 98 18.45 -8.64 17.86
C GLY A 98 19.23 -8.26 16.60
N ALA A 99 18.57 -8.16 15.44
CA ALA A 99 19.20 -7.63 14.23
C ALA A 99 19.34 -6.10 14.30
N LYS A 100 20.42 -5.59 13.71
CA LYS A 100 20.72 -4.17 13.60
C LYS A 100 20.70 -3.72 12.13
N ALA A 101 20.61 -2.42 11.92
CA ALA A 101 20.63 -1.86 10.57
C ALA A 101 21.96 -2.13 9.86
N GLU A 102 23.06 -2.18 10.61
CA GLU A 102 24.39 -2.44 10.07
C GLU A 102 24.53 -3.87 9.53
N ASP A 103 23.75 -4.83 10.07
CA ASP A 103 23.73 -6.22 9.59
C ASP A 103 23.20 -6.34 8.14
N PHE A 104 22.55 -5.29 7.63
CA PHE A 104 22.01 -5.24 6.28
C PHE A 104 23.00 -4.76 5.22
N GLN A 105 24.17 -4.25 5.61
CA GLN A 105 25.10 -3.62 4.67
C GLN A 105 25.66 -4.61 3.64
N GLU A 106 26.19 -5.75 4.09
CA GLU A 106 26.72 -6.78 3.18
C GLU A 106 25.65 -7.37 2.23
N PRO A 107 24.45 -7.77 2.71
CA PRO A 107 23.38 -8.22 1.81
C PRO A 107 22.97 -7.20 0.75
N LEU A 108 22.90 -5.90 1.10
CA LEU A 108 22.56 -4.85 0.14
C LEU A 108 23.63 -4.68 -0.93
N GLN A 109 24.91 -4.78 -0.57
CA GLN A 109 26.00 -4.76 -1.54
C GLN A 109 25.93 -5.96 -2.49
N GLY A 110 25.68 -7.17 -1.96
CA GLY A 110 25.50 -8.36 -2.80
C GLY A 110 24.30 -8.27 -3.74
N MET A 111 23.23 -7.58 -3.35
CA MET A 111 22.07 -7.33 -4.21
C MET A 111 22.44 -6.40 -5.37
N LEU A 112 23.22 -5.35 -5.11
CA LEU A 112 23.72 -4.44 -6.15
C LEU A 112 24.54 -5.20 -7.20
N GLU A 113 25.50 -6.02 -6.76
CA GLU A 113 26.38 -6.80 -7.66
C GLU A 113 25.62 -7.83 -8.49
N ARG A 114 24.58 -8.45 -7.92
CA ARG A 114 23.86 -9.55 -8.58
C ARG A 114 22.79 -9.07 -9.56
N TYR A 115 22.14 -7.95 -9.26
CA TYR A 115 20.92 -7.56 -9.97
C TYR A 115 21.03 -6.21 -10.70
N MET A 116 22.10 -5.44 -10.48
CA MET A 116 22.26 -4.11 -11.07
C MET A 116 23.57 -3.90 -11.83
N LEU A 117 24.56 -4.80 -11.71
CA LEU A 117 25.83 -4.81 -12.44
C LEU A 117 25.89 -6.02 -13.37
#